data_AF-A0A9Q0RWD9-F1
#
_entry.id   AF-A0A9Q0RWD9-F1
#
_cell.length_a   1.000
_cell.length_b   1.000
_cell.length_c   1.000
_cell.angle_alpha   90.00
_cell.angle_beta   90.00
_cell.angle_gamma   90.00
#
_symmetry.space_group_name_H-M   'P 1'
#
loop_
_entity.id
_entity.type
_entity.pdbx_description
1 polymer ?
#
loop_
_entity_poly.entity_id
_entity_poly.type
_entity_poly.pdbx_seq_one_letter_code
_entity_poly.pdbx_strand_id
1 'polypeptide(L)'
;MTICETGKVCDFTENTETNKTKPKMGAYEALQRNLNVIEMFGKVIGLSLIYEWKSGPKFWFSVFYLFFTWTQFIYSQVKFFIDGEEKRIFEVFAAYGIAVSCTLKVKCYVNSFKELTAMHKFSLKLCRLNSDNPFLQEQQIQNTKISKMFYIMCFISMSFYLFYPIKCFVYNRELVPLSPIEIMFIDQSKVSGFLVANFLTMLMGVYALLGTLYMGSHLITYILNYSMQVDIIGTHRNELQ
;
A
#
# COMPACT_ATOMS: atom_id res chain seq x y z
N MET A 1 66.77 16.68 13.54
CA MET A 1 67.58 16.25 12.37
C MET A 1 67.91 14.80 12.60
N THR A 2 67.15 13.90 12.00
CA THR A 2 67.40 12.46 12.02
C THR A 2 67.09 11.98 10.61
N ILE A 3 68.14 11.65 9.88
CA ILE A 3 68.10 11.23 8.49
C ILE A 3 67.96 9.71 8.51
N CYS A 4 66.87 9.19 7.95
CA CYS A 4 66.77 7.76 7.63
C CYS A 4 67.46 7.51 6.28
N GLU A 5 68.50 6.69 6.32
CA GLU A 5 69.17 6.09 5.17
C GLU A 5 68.23 5.07 4.51
N THR A 6 67.51 5.52 3.48
CA THR A 6 67.14 4.73 2.30
C THR A 6 66.32 5.66 1.42
N GLY A 7 66.88 6.04 0.27
CA GLY A 7 66.25 6.95 -0.70
C GLY A 7 65.03 6.35 -1.38
N LYS A 8 63.94 6.14 -0.64
CA LYS A 8 62.60 5.89 -1.17
C LYS A 8 61.63 6.88 -0.53
N VAL A 9 61.05 7.69 -1.37
CA VAL A 9 59.91 8.54 -1.07
C VAL A 9 58.78 7.62 -0.60
N CYS A 10 58.47 7.64 0.69
CA CYS A 10 57.21 7.11 1.18
C CYS A 10 56.16 8.18 0.86
N ASP A 11 55.57 8.10 -0.33
CA ASP A 11 54.26 8.69 -0.56
C ASP A 11 53.32 8.04 0.45
N PHE A 12 52.94 8.80 1.47
CA PHE A 12 51.67 8.58 2.15
C PHE A 12 50.58 8.91 1.13
N THR A 13 50.34 7.98 0.20
CA THR A 13 49.02 7.86 -0.41
C THR A 13 48.08 7.48 0.71
N GLU A 14 47.52 8.52 1.32
CA GLU A 14 46.23 8.46 1.98
C GLU A 14 45.29 7.80 0.96
N ASN A 15 45.05 6.51 1.13
CA ASN A 15 43.96 5.81 0.47
C ASN A 15 42.66 6.40 1.03
N THR A 16 42.32 7.61 0.58
CA THR A 16 40.95 8.05 0.53
C THR A 16 40.31 7.13 -0.51
N GLU A 17 39.87 5.96 -0.05
CA GLU A 17 38.80 5.25 -0.72
C GLU A 17 37.71 6.29 -0.93
N THR A 18 37.63 6.80 -2.15
CA THR A 18 36.44 7.47 -2.66
C THR A 18 35.35 6.43 -2.57
N ASN A 19 34.74 6.38 -1.38
CA ASN A 19 33.45 5.79 -1.11
C ASN A 19 32.58 6.40 -2.19
N LYS A 20 32.38 5.66 -3.29
CA LYS A 20 31.55 6.07 -4.42
C LYS A 20 30.19 6.33 -3.84
N THR A 21 29.98 7.58 -3.47
CA THR A 21 28.77 8.04 -2.81
C THR A 21 27.73 7.82 -3.86
N LYS A 22 26.86 6.82 -3.66
CA LYS A 22 25.74 6.58 -4.57
C LYS A 22 25.12 7.95 -4.85
N PRO A 23 24.85 8.30 -6.12
CA PRO A 23 24.28 9.60 -6.45
C PRO A 23 23.08 9.84 -5.51
N LYS A 24 23.15 10.93 -4.74
CA LYS A 24 22.09 11.26 -3.78
C LYS A 24 20.83 11.47 -4.60
N MET A 25 19.88 10.56 -4.46
CA MET A 25 18.58 10.65 -5.13
C MET A 25 17.91 11.96 -4.72
N GLY A 26 17.56 12.80 -5.70
CA GLY A 26 16.94 14.10 -5.42
C GLY A 26 15.57 13.96 -4.76
N ALA A 27 15.12 15.00 -4.05
CA ALA A 27 13.82 15.00 -3.35
C ALA A 27 12.64 14.69 -4.31
N TYR A 28 12.69 15.26 -5.51
CA TYR A 28 11.74 14.98 -6.58
C TYR A 28 11.75 13.50 -7.02
N GLU A 29 12.94 12.93 -7.23
CA GLU A 29 13.09 11.54 -7.67
C GLU A 29 12.58 10.56 -6.62
N ALA A 30 12.84 10.84 -5.34
CA ALA A 30 12.35 10.04 -4.22
C ALA A 30 10.81 10.04 -4.15
N LEU A 31 10.19 11.23 -4.24
CA LEU A 31 8.73 11.36 -4.25
C LEU A 31 8.12 10.68 -5.49
N GLN A 32 8.67 10.92 -6.68
CA GLN A 32 8.21 10.30 -7.91
C GLN A 32 8.30 8.77 -7.84
N ARG A 33 9.37 8.22 -7.27
CA ARG A 33 9.53 6.78 -7.07
C ARG A 33 8.45 6.23 -6.13
N ASN A 34 8.14 6.93 -5.04
CA ASN A 34 7.09 6.50 -4.13
C ASN A 34 5.72 6.50 -4.83
N LEU A 35 5.39 7.58 -5.55
CA LEU A 35 4.14 7.66 -6.32
C LEU A 35 4.03 6.56 -7.38
N ASN A 36 5.13 6.25 -8.08
CA ASN A 36 5.15 5.15 -9.06
C ASN A 36 4.88 3.79 -8.39
N VAL A 37 5.37 3.57 -7.17
CA VAL A 37 5.09 2.35 -6.39
C VAL A 37 3.61 2.29 -6.01
N ILE A 38 3.04 3.39 -5.54
CA ILE A 38 1.60 3.46 -5.21
C ILE A 38 0.76 3.16 -6.45
N GLU A 39 1.12 3.76 -7.58
CA GLU A 39 0.43 3.58 -8.86
C GLU A 39 0.44 2.13 -9.35
N MET A 40 1.44 1.30 -8.99
CA MET A 40 1.42 -0.12 -9.31
C MET A 40 0.20 -0.83 -8.69
N PHE A 41 -0.19 -0.49 -7.46
CA PHE A 41 -1.40 -1.03 -6.83
C PHE A 41 -2.66 -0.52 -7.53
N GLY A 42 -2.69 0.78 -7.87
CA GLY A 42 -3.77 1.42 -8.62
C GLY A 42 -4.06 0.75 -9.97
N LYS A 43 -3.02 0.40 -10.72
CA LYS A 43 -3.15 -0.26 -12.03
C LYS A 43 -3.84 -1.62 -12.00
N VAL A 44 -3.78 -2.32 -10.87
CA VAL A 44 -4.49 -3.61 -10.67
C VAL A 44 -5.97 -3.37 -10.42
N ILE A 45 -6.31 -2.36 -9.62
CA ILE A 45 -7.69 -1.98 -9.28
C ILE A 45 -8.32 -0.97 -10.25
N GLY A 46 -7.63 -0.61 -11.34
CA GLY A 46 -8.13 0.35 -12.33
C GLY A 46 -8.25 1.80 -11.85
N LEU A 47 -7.50 2.19 -10.81
CA LEU A 47 -7.43 3.56 -10.30
C LEU A 47 -6.07 4.19 -10.62
N SER A 48 -6.06 5.49 -10.91
CA SER A 48 -4.85 6.26 -11.19
C SER A 48 -4.99 7.71 -10.71
N LEU A 49 -4.08 8.21 -9.87
CA LEU A 49 -4.12 9.62 -9.42
C LEU A 49 -3.09 10.50 -10.12
N ILE A 50 -2.17 9.92 -10.88
CA ILE A 50 -1.06 10.66 -11.51
C ILE A 50 -1.50 11.24 -12.87
N TYR A 51 -2.42 10.58 -13.56
CA TYR A 51 -2.91 10.95 -14.88
C TYR A 51 -4.38 11.40 -14.85
N GLU A 52 -4.89 11.97 -15.94
CA GLU A 52 -6.34 12.20 -16.10
C GLU A 52 -7.05 10.84 -16.01
N TRP A 53 -7.65 10.57 -14.85
CA TRP A 53 -8.37 9.32 -14.65
C TRP A 53 -9.64 9.31 -15.48
N LYS A 54 -9.82 8.23 -16.24
CA LYS A 54 -11.05 7.90 -16.93
C LYS A 54 -11.47 6.51 -16.48
N SER A 55 -12.77 6.34 -16.22
CA SER A 55 -13.33 5.03 -15.88
C SER A 55 -13.02 4.04 -17.00
N GLY A 56 -12.34 2.95 -16.67
CA GLY A 56 -12.01 1.88 -17.61
C GLY A 56 -12.60 0.54 -17.18
N PRO A 57 -12.47 -0.52 -18.01
CA PRO A 57 -13.00 -1.85 -17.71
C PRO A 57 -12.46 -2.43 -16.41
N LYS A 58 -11.20 -2.14 -16.06
CA LYS A 58 -10.59 -2.58 -14.80
C LYS A 58 -11.30 -2.00 -13.58
N PHE A 59 -11.65 -0.71 -13.61
CA PHE A 59 -12.38 -0.07 -12.53
C PHE A 59 -13.79 -0.64 -12.40
N TRP A 60 -14.49 -0.83 -13.52
CA TRP A 60 -15.81 -1.46 -13.51
C TRP A 60 -15.76 -2.90 -13.00
N PHE A 61 -14.71 -3.65 -13.32
CA PHE A 61 -14.46 -4.95 -12.73
C PHE A 61 -14.27 -4.86 -11.20
N SER A 62 -13.54 -3.86 -10.69
CA SER A 62 -13.42 -3.62 -9.23
C SER A 62 -14.76 -3.35 -8.56
N VAL A 63 -15.60 -2.52 -9.18
CA VAL A 63 -16.92 -2.16 -8.66
C VAL A 63 -17.84 -3.39 -8.69
N PHE A 64 -17.85 -4.13 -9.78
CA PHE A 64 -18.58 -5.40 -9.89
C PHE A 64 -18.10 -6.41 -8.86
N TYR A 65 -16.80 -6.52 -8.66
CA TYR A 65 -16.19 -7.41 -7.68
C TYR A 65 -16.61 -7.05 -6.25
N LEU A 66 -16.60 -5.75 -5.91
CA LEU A 66 -17.07 -5.27 -4.63
C LEU A 66 -18.55 -5.57 -4.42
N PHE A 67 -19.39 -5.36 -5.45
CA PHE A 67 -20.80 -5.73 -5.42
C PHE A 67 -20.98 -7.24 -5.21
N PHE A 68 -20.22 -8.07 -5.93
CA PHE A 68 -20.21 -9.52 -5.74
C PHE A 68 -19.85 -9.90 -4.30
N THR A 69 -18.81 -9.31 -3.70
CA THR A 69 -18.46 -9.53 -2.29
C THR A 69 -19.61 -9.19 -1.34
N TRP A 70 -20.29 -8.06 -1.54
CA TRP A 70 -21.48 -7.70 -0.75
C TRP A 70 -22.57 -8.76 -0.84
N THR A 71 -22.84 -9.30 -2.04
CA THR A 71 -23.83 -10.36 -2.19
C THR A 71 -23.46 -11.63 -1.43
N GLN A 72 -22.18 -12.01 -1.41
CA GLN A 72 -21.73 -13.19 -0.66
C GLN A 72 -21.89 -13.02 0.85
N PHE A 73 -21.69 -11.80 1.37
CA PHE A 73 -21.87 -11.53 2.81
C PHE A 73 -23.34 -11.64 3.21
N ILE A 74 -24.24 -11.05 2.41
CA ILE A 74 -25.69 -11.13 2.65
C ILE A 74 -26.13 -12.60 2.59
N TYR A 75 -25.67 -13.34 1.58
CA TYR A 75 -25.98 -14.77 1.46
C TYR A 75 -25.48 -15.57 2.67
N SER A 76 -24.23 -15.38 3.08
CA SER A 76 -23.65 -16.08 4.24
C SER A 76 -24.45 -15.82 5.51
N GLN A 77 -24.85 -14.56 5.73
CA GLN A 77 -25.65 -14.17 6.88
C GLN A 77 -27.03 -14.82 6.86
N VAL A 78 -27.72 -14.82 5.73
CA VAL A 78 -29.03 -15.47 5.58
C VAL A 78 -28.91 -16.98 5.80
N LYS A 79 -27.88 -17.62 5.24
CA LYS A 79 -27.63 -19.05 5.41
C LYS A 79 -27.40 -19.42 6.87
N PHE A 80 -26.49 -18.73 7.58
CA PHE A 80 -26.23 -19.01 9.00
C PHE A 80 -27.44 -18.72 9.89
N PHE A 81 -28.29 -17.77 9.52
CA PHE A 81 -29.54 -17.53 10.23
C PHE A 81 -30.52 -18.70 10.06
N ILE A 82 -30.65 -19.25 8.85
CA ILE A 82 -31.51 -20.41 8.57
C ILE A 82 -30.98 -21.68 9.25
N ASP A 83 -29.66 -21.86 9.23
CA ASP A 83 -28.99 -23.05 9.80
C ASP A 83 -28.87 -23.00 11.35
N GLY A 84 -29.31 -21.90 11.99
CA GLY A 84 -29.26 -21.74 13.45
C GLY A 84 -27.86 -21.47 14.02
N GLU A 85 -26.91 -21.08 13.18
CA GLU A 85 -25.50 -20.84 13.55
C GLU A 85 -25.25 -19.38 13.97
N GLU A 86 -25.99 -18.89 14.97
CA GLU A 86 -26.03 -17.47 15.35
C GLU A 86 -24.65 -16.88 15.67
N LYS A 87 -23.73 -17.68 16.24
CA LYS A 87 -22.37 -17.22 16.56
C LYS A 87 -21.57 -16.81 15.32
N ARG A 88 -21.76 -17.50 14.19
CA ARG A 88 -21.03 -17.23 12.94
C ARG A 88 -21.51 -15.95 12.26
N ILE A 89 -22.72 -15.48 12.58
CA ILE A 89 -23.22 -14.18 12.09
C ILE A 89 -22.30 -13.03 12.54
N PHE A 90 -21.79 -13.08 13.77
CA PHE A 90 -20.84 -12.07 14.27
C PHE A 90 -19.51 -12.08 13.50
N GLU A 91 -19.08 -13.24 13.02
CA GLU A 91 -17.88 -13.36 12.20
C GLU A 91 -18.10 -12.71 10.82
N VAL A 92 -19.29 -12.85 10.23
CA VAL A 92 -19.67 -12.15 8.99
C VAL A 92 -19.74 -10.63 9.21
N PHE A 93 -20.21 -10.17 10.37
CA PHE A 93 -20.18 -8.73 10.74
C PHE A 93 -18.77 -8.14 10.75
N ALA A 94 -17.76 -8.89 11.18
CA ALA A 94 -16.37 -8.45 11.07
C ALA A 94 -15.93 -8.26 9.61
N ALA A 95 -16.37 -9.15 8.71
CA ALA A 95 -16.07 -9.06 7.27
C ALA A 95 -16.75 -7.85 6.61
N TYR A 96 -17.96 -7.47 7.02
CA TYR A 96 -18.63 -6.25 6.56
C TYR A 96 -17.78 -4.99 6.79
N GLY A 97 -17.03 -4.91 7.88
CA GLY A 97 -16.12 -3.77 8.14
C GLY A 97 -15.11 -3.56 7.01
N ILE A 98 -14.58 -4.64 6.45
CA ILE A 98 -13.64 -4.61 5.32
C ILE A 98 -14.35 -4.10 4.06
N ALA A 99 -15.52 -4.65 3.71
CA ALA A 99 -16.25 -4.24 2.51
C ALA A 99 -16.77 -2.80 2.59
N VAL A 100 -17.26 -2.37 3.75
CA VAL A 100 -17.65 -0.97 4.01
C VAL A 100 -16.44 -0.05 3.82
N SER A 101 -15.28 -0.41 4.40
CA SER A 101 -14.04 0.36 4.22
C SER A 101 -13.65 0.47 2.75
N CYS A 102 -13.70 -0.62 1.98
CA CYS A 102 -13.45 -0.63 0.53
C CYS A 102 -14.44 0.24 -0.25
N THR A 103 -15.73 0.17 0.10
CA THR A 103 -16.79 0.97 -0.53
C THR A 103 -16.56 2.46 -0.30
N LEU A 104 -16.23 2.85 0.94
CA LEU A 104 -15.93 4.23 1.30
C LEU A 104 -14.67 4.74 0.58
N LYS A 105 -13.64 3.91 0.44
CA LYS A 105 -12.42 4.22 -0.32
C LYS A 105 -12.74 4.51 -1.80
N VAL A 106 -13.53 3.65 -2.44
CA VAL A 106 -13.98 3.85 -3.83
C VAL A 106 -14.79 5.14 -3.96
N LYS A 107 -15.76 5.36 -3.06
CA LYS A 107 -16.59 6.58 -3.06
C LYS A 107 -15.75 7.85 -2.88
N CYS A 108 -14.82 7.84 -1.92
CA CYS A 108 -13.89 8.95 -1.68
C CYS A 108 -13.03 9.24 -2.92
N TYR A 109 -12.49 8.18 -3.54
CA TYR A 109 -11.73 8.33 -4.77
C TYR A 109 -12.55 8.97 -5.88
N VAL A 110 -13.74 8.41 -6.20
CA VAL A 110 -14.58 8.90 -7.31
C VAL A 110 -14.98 10.37 -7.09
N ASN A 111 -15.29 10.75 -5.85
CA ASN A 111 -15.75 12.09 -5.54
C ASN A 111 -14.61 13.13 -5.51
N SER A 112 -13.40 12.73 -5.12
CA SER A 112 -12.31 13.65 -4.81
C SER A 112 -11.06 13.47 -5.67
N PHE A 113 -11.13 12.69 -6.76
CA PHE A 113 -9.92 12.35 -7.53
C PHE A 113 -9.19 13.58 -8.07
N LYS A 114 -9.91 14.63 -8.46
CA LYS A 114 -9.31 15.86 -9.04
C LYS A 114 -8.48 16.59 -7.99
N GLU A 115 -9.03 16.74 -6.80
CA GLU A 115 -8.40 17.38 -5.65
C GLU A 115 -7.18 16.58 -5.19
N LEU A 116 -7.32 15.26 -5.11
CA LEU A 116 -6.24 14.33 -4.78
C LEU A 116 -5.08 14.43 -5.80
N THR A 117 -5.38 14.40 -7.10
CA THR A 117 -4.38 14.59 -8.16
C THR A 117 -3.71 15.96 -8.08
N ALA A 118 -4.46 17.02 -7.78
CA ALA A 118 -3.91 18.37 -7.63
C ALA A 118 -2.89 18.45 -6.49
N MET A 119 -3.15 17.81 -5.34
CA MET A 119 -2.21 17.77 -4.22
C MET A 119 -0.89 17.05 -4.57
N HIS A 120 -0.95 15.96 -5.35
CA HIS A 120 0.27 15.29 -5.83
C HIS A 120 1.07 16.16 -6.78
N LYS A 121 0.40 16.79 -7.75
CA LYS A 121 1.05 17.71 -8.70
C LYS A 121 1.69 18.90 -7.98
N PHE A 122 1.02 19.44 -6.96
CA PHE A 122 1.58 20.49 -6.11
C PHE A 122 2.84 20.03 -5.37
N SER A 123 2.78 18.87 -4.71
CA SER A 123 3.94 18.30 -3.99
C SER A 123 5.12 18.04 -4.92
N LEU A 124 4.87 17.46 -6.11
CA LEU A 124 5.90 17.22 -7.12
C LEU A 124 6.53 18.52 -7.63
N LYS A 125 5.71 19.55 -7.89
CA LYS A 125 6.20 20.87 -8.31
C LYS A 125 7.10 21.48 -7.24
N LEU A 126 6.70 21.39 -5.97
CA LEU A 126 7.45 21.94 -4.85
C LEU A 126 8.80 21.25 -4.67
N CYS A 127 8.82 19.90 -4.72
CA CYS A 127 10.07 19.13 -4.67
C CYS A 127 10.98 19.38 -5.88
N ARG A 128 10.40 19.69 -7.05
CA ARG A 128 11.18 20.02 -8.26
C ARG A 128 11.84 21.40 -8.15
N LEU A 129 11.12 22.40 -7.62
CA LEU A 129 11.65 23.76 -7.45
C LEU A 129 12.74 23.84 -6.38
N ASN A 130 12.70 22.93 -5.40
CA ASN A 130 13.63 22.91 -4.27
C ASN A 130 14.49 21.63 -4.26
N SER A 131 14.86 21.10 -5.43
CA SER A 131 15.54 19.81 -5.57
C SER A 131 16.85 19.74 -4.79
N ASP A 132 17.54 20.87 -4.68
CA ASP A 132 18.88 20.99 -4.12
C ASP A 132 18.86 21.28 -2.61
N ASN A 133 17.67 21.44 -2.02
CA ASN A 133 17.52 21.66 -0.59
C ASN A 133 17.81 20.36 0.18
N PRO A 134 18.90 20.31 0.99
CA PRO A 134 19.32 19.09 1.66
C PRO A 134 18.29 18.61 2.71
N PHE A 135 17.58 19.54 3.34
CA PHE A 135 16.52 19.21 4.31
C PHE A 135 15.38 18.45 3.64
N LEU A 136 14.95 18.90 2.45
CA LEU A 136 13.87 18.23 1.70
C LEU A 136 14.29 16.87 1.17
N GLN A 137 15.55 16.72 0.75
CA GLN A 137 16.08 15.42 0.34
C GLN A 137 16.03 14.42 1.50
N GLU A 138 16.50 14.83 2.68
CA GLU A 138 16.47 13.97 3.87
C GLU A 138 15.04 13.60 4.28
N GLN A 139 14.13 14.59 4.31
CA GLN A 139 12.73 14.36 4.64
C GLN A 139 12.05 13.39 3.67
N GLN A 140 12.29 13.53 2.35
CA GLN A 140 11.72 12.60 1.36
C GLN A 140 12.29 11.18 1.46
N ILE A 141 13.56 11.04 1.85
CA ILE A 141 14.15 9.73 2.16
C ILE A 141 13.46 9.10 3.37
N GLN A 142 13.21 9.88 4.43
CA GLN A 142 12.47 9.40 5.61
C GLN A 142 11.03 9.02 5.25
N ASN A 143 10.32 9.84 4.48
CA ASN A 143 8.96 9.56 4.01
C ASN A 143 8.89 8.25 3.20
N THR A 144 9.91 7.99 2.39
CA THR A 144 10.04 6.74 1.63
C THR A 144 10.24 5.54 2.57
N LYS A 145 11.03 5.68 3.64
CA LYS A 145 11.22 4.61 4.64
C LYS A 145 9.91 4.30 5.37
N ILE A 146 9.17 5.33 5.79
CA ILE A 146 7.87 5.17 6.45
C ILE A 146 6.87 4.46 5.53
N SER A 147 6.79 4.88 4.27
CA SER A 147 5.93 4.24 3.27
C SER A 147 6.29 2.76 3.06
N LYS A 148 7.59 2.43 3.04
CA LYS A 148 8.07 1.03 2.97
C LYS A 148 7.68 0.21 4.19
N MET A 149 7.80 0.77 5.39
CA MET A 149 7.37 0.08 6.61
C MET A 149 5.87 -0.23 6.57
N PHE A 150 5.06 0.72 6.11
CA PHE A 150 3.63 0.49 5.91
C PHE A 150 3.36 -0.68 4.96
N TYR A 151 4.02 -0.73 3.79
CA TYR A 151 3.89 -1.86 2.87
C TYR A 151 4.26 -3.19 3.54
N ILE A 152 5.39 -3.24 4.23
CA ILE A 152 5.88 -4.46 4.89
C ILE A 152 4.88 -4.95 5.94
N MET A 153 4.35 -4.05 6.78
CA MET A 153 3.37 -4.42 7.81
C MET A 153 2.07 -4.98 7.20
N CYS A 154 1.59 -4.38 6.10
CA CYS A 154 0.43 -4.88 5.38
C CYS A 154 0.68 -6.27 4.77
N PHE A 155 1.85 -6.50 4.15
CA PHE A 155 2.20 -7.82 3.61
C PHE A 155 2.35 -8.87 4.71
N ILE A 156 3.00 -8.54 5.83
CA ILE A 156 3.14 -9.45 6.98
C ILE A 156 1.77 -9.85 7.51
N SER A 157 0.86 -8.89 7.70
CA SER A 157 -0.51 -9.17 8.15
C SER A 157 -1.24 -10.12 7.20
N MET A 158 -1.13 -9.92 5.88
CA MET A 158 -1.70 -10.81 4.89
C MET A 158 -1.07 -12.21 4.90
N SER A 159 0.25 -12.29 5.04
CA SER A 159 0.97 -13.57 5.14
C SER A 159 0.51 -14.37 6.36
N PHE A 160 0.32 -13.74 7.52
CA PHE A 160 -0.23 -14.42 8.69
C PHE A 160 -1.65 -14.94 8.45
N TYR A 161 -2.50 -14.14 7.82
CA TYR A 161 -3.87 -14.52 7.48
C TYR A 161 -3.91 -15.74 6.53
N LEU A 162 -3.07 -15.75 5.49
CA LEU A 162 -3.00 -16.85 4.52
C LEU A 162 -2.32 -18.11 5.09
N PHE A 163 -1.37 -17.94 6.00
CA PHE A 163 -0.61 -19.07 6.56
C PHE A 163 -1.42 -19.88 7.57
N TYR A 164 -2.38 -19.26 8.27
CA TYR A 164 -3.13 -19.94 9.33
C TYR A 164 -3.88 -21.19 8.84
N PRO A 165 -4.67 -21.17 7.75
CA PRO A 165 -5.32 -22.36 7.21
C PRO A 165 -4.33 -23.45 6.78
N ILE A 166 -3.20 -23.05 6.19
CA ILE A 166 -2.14 -23.97 5.75
C ILE A 166 -1.54 -24.69 6.97
N LYS A 167 -1.27 -23.95 8.05
CA LYS A 167 -0.77 -24.51 9.30
C LYS A 167 -1.77 -25.53 9.88
N CYS A 168 -3.06 -25.18 9.96
CA CYS A 168 -4.08 -26.10 10.46
C CYS A 168 -4.17 -27.38 9.62
N PHE A 169 -4.05 -27.27 8.30
CA PHE A 169 -4.06 -28.43 7.41
C PHE A 169 -2.83 -29.33 7.61
N VAL A 170 -1.62 -28.76 7.69
CA VAL A 170 -0.37 -29.54 7.81
C VAL A 170 -0.24 -30.22 9.17
N TYR A 171 -0.56 -29.50 10.26
CA TYR A 171 -0.33 -30.00 11.62
C TYR A 171 -1.54 -30.73 12.21
N ASN A 172 -2.76 -30.21 12.01
CA ASN A 172 -3.97 -30.74 12.62
C ASN A 172 -4.77 -31.64 11.66
N ARG A 173 -4.42 -31.66 10.37
CA ARG A 173 -5.19 -32.33 9.29
C ARG A 173 -6.63 -31.83 9.18
N GLU A 174 -6.87 -30.59 9.58
CA GLU A 174 -8.18 -29.95 9.55
C GLU A 174 -8.28 -28.95 8.39
N LEU A 175 -9.41 -28.99 7.68
CA LEU A 175 -9.74 -28.01 6.65
C LEU A 175 -10.42 -26.82 7.31
N VAL A 176 -9.65 -25.74 7.51
CA VAL A 176 -10.15 -24.50 8.10
C VAL A 176 -10.42 -23.48 6.98
N PRO A 177 -11.62 -22.90 6.88
CA PRO A 177 -11.89 -21.88 5.88
C PRO A 177 -11.09 -20.60 6.17
N LEU A 178 -10.62 -19.93 5.11
CA LEU A 178 -9.92 -18.64 5.20
C LEU A 178 -10.81 -17.55 5.83
N SER A 179 -12.11 -17.59 5.55
CA SER A 179 -13.06 -16.58 5.96
C SER A 179 -14.39 -17.23 6.29
N PRO A 180 -15.19 -16.66 7.21
CA PRO A 180 -16.54 -17.14 7.53
C PRO A 180 -17.57 -16.87 6.41
N ILE A 181 -17.14 -16.80 5.15
CA ILE A 181 -17.99 -16.45 4.01
C ILE A 181 -18.33 -17.71 3.23
N GLU A 182 -19.63 -17.96 3.12
CA GLU A 182 -20.21 -18.95 2.23
C GLU A 182 -20.39 -18.33 0.84
N ILE A 183 -20.05 -19.09 -0.20
CA ILE A 183 -20.11 -18.64 -1.59
C ILE A 183 -21.36 -19.25 -2.23
N MET A 184 -22.21 -18.39 -2.79
CA MET A 184 -23.41 -18.79 -3.52
C MET A 184 -23.07 -19.78 -4.64
N PHE A 185 -23.96 -20.76 -4.83
CA PHE A 185 -23.86 -21.79 -5.87
C PHE A 185 -22.65 -22.74 -5.75
N ILE A 186 -21.88 -22.67 -4.65
CA ILE A 186 -20.77 -23.57 -4.37
C ILE A 186 -21.10 -24.40 -3.13
N ASP A 187 -21.12 -25.72 -3.29
CA ASP A 187 -21.27 -26.66 -2.18
C ASP A 187 -19.93 -26.84 -1.44
N GLN A 188 -19.75 -26.06 -0.37
CA GLN A 188 -18.52 -26.08 0.44
C GLN A 188 -18.35 -27.33 1.31
N SER A 189 -19.37 -28.20 1.39
CA SER A 189 -19.25 -29.50 2.09
C SER A 189 -18.34 -30.49 1.34
N LYS A 190 -18.17 -30.30 0.02
CA LYS A 190 -17.28 -31.10 -0.82
C LYS A 190 -15.90 -30.47 -0.88
N VAL A 191 -14.85 -31.30 -0.93
CA VAL A 191 -13.45 -30.84 -1.02
C VAL A 191 -13.23 -29.89 -2.20
N SER A 192 -13.79 -30.20 -3.37
CA SER A 192 -13.68 -29.34 -4.55
C SER A 192 -14.34 -27.98 -4.34
N GLY A 193 -15.54 -27.93 -3.76
CA GLY A 193 -16.24 -26.68 -3.46
C GLY A 193 -15.52 -25.87 -2.38
N PHE A 194 -15.00 -26.54 -1.35
CA PHE A 194 -14.17 -25.91 -0.31
C PHE A 194 -12.91 -25.24 -0.89
N LEU A 195 -12.21 -25.91 -1.80
CA LEU A 195 -11.01 -25.36 -2.46
C LEU A 195 -11.36 -24.14 -3.32
N VAL A 196 -12.44 -24.21 -4.11
CA VAL A 196 -12.88 -23.08 -4.95
C VAL A 196 -13.32 -21.90 -4.09
N ALA A 197 -14.09 -22.15 -3.02
CA ALA A 197 -14.53 -21.10 -2.11
C ALA A 197 -13.34 -20.39 -1.44
N ASN A 198 -12.37 -21.15 -0.93
CA ASN A 198 -11.15 -20.59 -0.35
C ASN A 198 -10.31 -19.80 -1.36
N PHE A 199 -10.23 -20.28 -2.61
CA PHE A 199 -9.55 -19.52 -3.66
C PHE A 199 -10.24 -18.19 -3.94
N LEU A 200 -11.57 -18.17 -4.01
CA LEU A 200 -12.34 -16.94 -4.21
C LEU A 200 -12.21 -15.97 -3.04
N THR A 201 -12.28 -16.44 -1.79
CA THR A 201 -12.09 -15.59 -0.61
C THR A 201 -10.65 -15.09 -0.47
N MET A 202 -9.65 -15.90 -0.85
CA MET A 202 -8.26 -15.46 -0.96
C MET A 202 -8.13 -14.30 -1.96
N LEU A 203 -8.72 -14.42 -3.16
CA LEU A 203 -8.75 -13.33 -4.13
C LEU A 203 -9.41 -12.08 -3.56
N MET A 204 -10.47 -12.23 -2.76
CA MET A 204 -11.15 -11.09 -2.12
C MET A 204 -10.23 -10.37 -1.15
N GLY A 205 -9.52 -11.13 -0.31
CA GLY A 205 -8.54 -10.60 0.62
C GLY A 205 -7.40 -9.86 -0.11
N VAL A 206 -6.85 -10.44 -1.17
CA VAL A 206 -5.79 -9.79 -1.98
C VAL A 206 -6.31 -8.48 -2.60
N TYR A 207 -7.53 -8.46 -3.14
CA TYR A 207 -8.08 -7.26 -3.76
C TYR A 207 -8.33 -6.14 -2.74
N ALA A 208 -8.88 -6.50 -1.58
CA ALA A 208 -9.09 -5.56 -0.47
C ALA A 208 -7.76 -5.00 0.07
N LEU A 209 -6.72 -5.83 0.14
CA LEU A 209 -5.37 -5.41 0.51
C LEU A 209 -4.80 -4.41 -0.50
N LEU A 210 -4.86 -4.70 -1.80
CA LEU A 210 -4.36 -3.81 -2.85
C LEU A 210 -5.07 -2.46 -2.84
N GLY A 211 -6.40 -2.44 -2.68
CA GLY A 211 -7.16 -1.20 -2.52
C GLY A 211 -6.77 -0.41 -1.27
N THR A 212 -6.45 -1.10 -0.18
CA THR A 212 -5.98 -0.47 1.06
C THR A 212 -4.57 0.08 0.93
N LEU A 213 -3.66 -0.66 0.29
CA LEU A 213 -2.31 -0.19 -0.01
C LEU A 213 -2.33 1.04 -0.91
N TYR A 214 -3.18 1.03 -1.95
CA TYR A 214 -3.32 2.15 -2.86
C TYR A 214 -3.80 3.43 -2.15
N MET A 215 -4.98 3.38 -1.54
CA MET A 215 -5.58 4.56 -0.90
C MET A 215 -4.83 4.97 0.38
N GLY A 216 -4.38 3.99 1.17
CA GLY A 216 -3.63 4.23 2.41
C GLY A 216 -2.29 4.90 2.14
N SER A 217 -1.55 4.46 1.12
CA SER A 217 -0.28 5.10 0.79
C SER A 217 -0.43 6.47 0.17
N HIS A 218 -1.50 6.74 -0.58
CA HIS A 218 -1.81 8.11 -0.98
C HIS A 218 -2.08 9.00 0.23
N LEU A 219 -2.89 8.56 1.20
CA LEU A 219 -3.16 9.31 2.43
C LEU A 219 -1.88 9.57 3.23
N ILE A 220 -1.06 8.54 3.46
CA ILE A 220 0.23 8.65 4.14
C ILE A 220 1.13 9.66 3.41
N THR A 221 1.20 9.58 2.08
CA THR A 221 2.01 10.50 1.27
C THR A 221 1.52 11.95 1.41
N TYR A 222 0.21 12.21 1.46
CA TYR A 222 -0.30 13.56 1.70
C TYR A 222 0.07 14.08 3.09
N ILE A 223 -0.12 13.27 4.13
CA ILE A 223 0.20 13.67 5.52
C ILE A 223 1.70 13.99 5.64
N LEU A 224 2.55 13.11 5.11
CA LEU A 224 4.00 13.27 5.18
C LEU A 224 4.50 14.46 4.36
N ASN A 225 3.86 14.77 3.23
CA ASN A 225 4.21 15.93 2.41
C ASN A 225 3.59 17.23 2.92
N TYR A 226 2.54 17.18 3.74
CA TYR A 226 1.93 18.38 4.30
C TYR A 226 2.91 19.15 5.19
N SER A 227 3.64 18.47 6.08
CA SER A 227 4.68 19.10 6.91
C SER A 227 5.71 19.83 6.05
N MET A 228 6.21 19.16 5.01
CA MET A 228 7.17 19.72 4.07
C MET A 228 6.64 20.99 3.39
N GLN A 229 5.37 20.98 2.97
CA GLN A 229 4.75 22.15 2.33
C GLN A 229 4.65 23.34 3.29
N VAL A 230 4.27 23.09 4.55
CA VAL A 230 4.20 24.12 5.59
C VAL A 230 5.57 24.74 5.85
N ASP A 231 6.60 23.91 5.99
CA ASP A 231 7.96 24.37 6.28
C ASP A 231 8.49 25.28 5.17
N ILE A 232 8.36 24.87 3.89
CA ILE A 232 8.85 25.67 2.75
C ILE A 232 8.10 27.00 2.62
N ILE A 233 6.78 26.99 2.81
CA ILE A 233 5.97 28.23 2.76
C ILE A 233 6.37 29.18 3.90
N GLY A 234 6.63 28.63 5.09
CA GLY A 234 7.09 29.40 6.25
C GLY A 234 8.43 30.08 5.99
N THR A 235 9.40 29.35 5.42
CA THR A 235 10.74 29.91 5.13
C THR A 235 10.68 31.01 4.09
N HIS A 236 9.93 30.83 2.99
CA HIS A 236 9.77 31.88 1.98
C HIS A 236 9.05 33.12 2.49
N ARG A 237 8.13 32.98 3.46
CA ARG A 237 7.47 34.14 4.07
C ARG A 237 8.44 34.98 4.90
N ASN A 238 9.40 34.33 5.57
CA ASN A 238 10.41 35.01 6.37
C ASN A 238 11.49 35.69 5.50
N GLU A 239 11.75 35.19 4.30
CA GLU A 239 12.67 35.81 3.33
C GLU A 239 12.09 37.07 2.66
N LEU A 240 10.77 37.24 2.70
CA LEU A 240 10.05 38.38 2.12
C LEU A 240 9.78 39.52 3.13
N GLN A 241 10.12 39.33 4.40
CA GLN A 241 10.00 40.32 5.48
C GLN A 241 11.35 40.94 5.81
#